data_AF-A0A964IA08-F1
#
_entry.id   AF-A0A964IA08-F1
#
_cell.length_a   1.000
_cell.length_b   1.000
_cell.length_c   1.000
_cell.angle_alpha   90.00
_cell.angle_beta   90.00
_cell.angle_gamma   90.00
#
_symmetry.space_group_name_H-M   'P 1'
#
loop_
_entity.id
_entity.type
_entity.pdbx_description
1 polymer ?
#
loop_
_entity_poly.entity_id
_entity_poly.type
_entity_poly.pdbx_seq_one_letter_code
_entity_poly.pdbx_strand_id
1 'polypeptide(L)'
;MPARSSRVRGGRCDRSWRVVEGRMTSEPGRSQIHVGGKRRVHRDDSDECCSATREAPYHPRFISLNYLATCFQCTWPWEMLVMLCDGRIVCGCADPLAKRVLGDAKTASIEHIWNGSTLNALRRDMNAAGSKFCGDCALKRPLEPGEVPVVQALDAGRHPSRMFIECTAACNISCYQACCALETGITRTRQAGMLDFELFRKVIDEVGPTLSRIDFFNYGEAFLHKRAVEMCEYIKSQFPHVYLYTSTNGLALSEEQARRLVHSGIDEVTFSIDGARAESYVQYRQRNKFDVATRNLRAMAAEKRDSGRDLPHINWRYILFKWNDSDEEMELARQLALEMGVDRLCWEITDHPEDAFSRRFLRGTPAVESIRVETWDDSNIGNAIPGATPRAQIEIECETSPDVWHPAEQLTTSAGESFVIRARVHNLSTRLFPADATYSRRFVRLGAQLADQSGALVNRDFSRAGLPHIVAPGGAAQFWVRLPSPPVPGRYTLKFDLVSEGIDWFERCGSPTTTVPLVVG
;
A
#
# COMPACT_ATOMS: atom_id res chain seq x y z
N MET A 1 -12.30 -21.21 -56.11
CA MET A 1 -13.63 -21.57 -56.69
C MET A 1 -13.85 -23.06 -56.49
N PRO A 2 -15.08 -23.57 -56.26
CA PRO A 2 -16.36 -22.90 -56.45
C PRO A 2 -17.22 -22.75 -55.18
N ALA A 3 -18.11 -21.77 -55.27
CA ALA A 3 -19.25 -21.56 -54.39
C ALA A 3 -20.37 -22.57 -54.67
N ARG A 4 -21.17 -22.90 -53.65
CA ARG A 4 -22.59 -23.22 -53.83
C ARG A 4 -23.39 -22.90 -52.57
N SER A 5 -24.46 -22.15 -52.80
CA SER A 5 -25.49 -21.68 -51.89
C SER A 5 -26.48 -22.77 -51.48
N SER A 6 -27.01 -22.68 -50.26
CA SER A 6 -28.38 -23.10 -49.96
C SER A 6 -28.99 -22.21 -48.87
N ARG A 7 -29.96 -21.38 -49.24
CA ARG A 7 -30.94 -20.76 -48.35
C ARG A 7 -32.11 -21.72 -48.18
N VAL A 8 -32.61 -21.93 -46.95
CA VAL A 8 -34.04 -21.93 -46.62
C VAL A 8 -34.24 -21.47 -45.16
N ARG A 9 -35.05 -20.40 -45.03
CA ARG A 9 -36.03 -19.98 -43.99
C ARG A 9 -36.08 -20.80 -42.68
N GLY A 10 -36.32 -20.24 -41.49
CA GLY A 10 -36.86 -18.95 -41.08
C GLY A 10 -37.46 -19.16 -39.68
N GLY A 11 -37.16 -18.27 -38.74
CA GLY A 11 -37.68 -18.33 -37.37
C GLY A 11 -37.38 -17.04 -36.63
N ARG A 12 -38.25 -16.04 -36.80
CA ARG A 12 -38.30 -14.88 -35.90
C ARG A 12 -38.74 -15.38 -34.54
N CYS A 13 -37.91 -15.21 -33.51
CA CYS A 13 -38.39 -15.21 -32.13
C CYS A 13 -38.47 -13.75 -31.70
N ASP A 14 -39.64 -13.16 -31.97
CA ASP A 14 -40.13 -11.97 -31.29
C ASP A 14 -40.14 -12.25 -29.79
N ARG A 15 -39.33 -11.53 -29.01
CA ARG A 15 -39.56 -11.38 -27.57
C ARG A 15 -39.97 -9.95 -27.31
N SER A 16 -41.26 -9.72 -27.51
CA SER A 16 -42.01 -8.61 -26.94
C SER A 16 -41.83 -8.61 -25.42
N TRP A 17 -41.21 -7.57 -24.88
CA TRP A 17 -41.25 -7.27 -23.46
C TRP A 17 -42.65 -6.75 -23.13
N ARG A 18 -43.45 -7.57 -22.42
CA ARG A 18 -44.69 -7.07 -21.80
C ARG A 18 -44.32 -6.21 -20.61
N VAL A 19 -44.67 -4.93 -20.71
CA VAL A 19 -44.79 -4.00 -19.59
C VAL A 19 -45.88 -4.54 -18.67
N VAL A 20 -45.51 -4.91 -17.44
CA VAL A 20 -46.48 -5.18 -16.37
C VAL A 20 -46.68 -3.86 -15.64
N GLU A 21 -47.77 -3.17 -15.99
CA GLU A 21 -48.28 -2.02 -15.23
C GLU A 21 -48.85 -2.54 -13.90
N GLY A 22 -48.10 -2.33 -12.81
CA GLY A 22 -48.61 -2.49 -11.45
C GLY A 22 -49.39 -1.25 -11.03
N ARG A 23 -50.73 -1.38 -10.99
CA ARG A 23 -51.65 -0.38 -10.42
C ARG A 23 -51.37 -0.14 -8.94
N MET A 24 -51.09 1.11 -8.59
CA MET A 24 -51.20 1.63 -7.22
C MET A 24 -52.68 1.75 -6.84
N THR A 25 -53.08 1.12 -5.74
CA THR A 25 -54.34 1.40 -5.04
C THR A 25 -54.06 2.23 -3.79
N SER A 26 -54.68 3.40 -3.72
CA SER A 26 -54.79 4.35 -2.60
C SER A 26 -55.64 3.78 -1.46
N GLU A 27 -55.36 4.01 -0.17
CA GLU A 27 -55.72 5.17 0.70
C GLU A 27 -55.40 4.78 2.21
N PRO A 28 -55.54 5.63 3.25
CA PRO A 28 -54.66 6.74 3.64
C PRO A 28 -54.23 6.70 5.15
N GLY A 29 -53.13 7.36 5.51
CA GLY A 29 -52.71 7.50 6.92
C GLY A 29 -51.70 8.64 7.13
N ARG A 30 -52.18 9.73 7.72
CA ARG A 30 -51.54 11.05 7.91
C ARG A 30 -50.16 11.03 8.59
N SER A 31 -49.25 11.87 8.10
CA SER A 31 -48.76 13.03 8.87
C SER A 31 -48.09 14.06 7.93
N GLN A 32 -48.46 15.32 8.13
CA GLN A 32 -48.12 16.49 7.31
C GLN A 32 -46.70 16.98 7.60
N ILE A 33 -45.96 17.44 6.58
CA ILE A 33 -45.02 18.57 6.74
C ILE A 33 -45.13 19.51 5.52
N HIS A 34 -45.32 20.79 5.84
CA HIS A 34 -45.55 21.92 4.94
C HIS A 34 -44.41 22.19 3.94
N VAL A 35 -44.81 22.58 2.72
CA VAL A 35 -43.97 23.26 1.73
C VAL A 35 -43.97 24.75 2.06
N GLY A 36 -42.78 25.37 2.13
CA GLY A 36 -42.66 26.81 2.33
C GLY A 36 -41.36 27.41 1.78
N GLY A 37 -41.49 28.23 0.74
CA GLY A 37 -40.78 29.51 0.63
C GLY A 37 -39.36 29.52 0.05
N LYS A 38 -39.24 29.92 -1.22
CA LYS A 38 -38.02 30.51 -1.79
C LYS A 38 -37.65 31.80 -1.04
N ARG A 39 -36.44 31.90 -0.52
CA ARG A 39 -35.74 33.19 -0.34
C ARG A 39 -34.32 33.08 -0.89
N ARG A 40 -33.99 33.97 -1.83
CA ARG A 40 -32.61 34.27 -2.22
C ARG A 40 -31.93 34.93 -1.02
N VAL A 41 -30.76 34.43 -0.64
CA VAL A 41 -29.82 35.14 0.23
C VAL A 41 -28.47 35.10 -0.47
N HIS A 42 -28.01 36.27 -0.93
CA HIS A 42 -26.60 36.49 -1.22
C HIS A 42 -25.83 36.42 0.10
N ARG A 43 -24.74 35.67 0.13
CA ARG A 43 -23.75 35.72 1.22
C ARG A 43 -22.37 35.52 0.62
N ASP A 44 -21.61 36.61 0.59
CA ASP A 44 -20.15 36.58 0.68
C ASP A 44 -19.82 36.01 2.06
N ASP A 45 -19.04 34.92 2.11
CA ASP A 45 -18.50 34.37 3.36
C ASP A 45 -17.12 33.75 3.05
N SER A 46 -16.06 34.48 3.38
CA SER A 46 -14.66 34.03 3.30
C SER A 46 -14.07 33.57 4.63
N ASP A 47 -14.83 33.50 5.74
CA ASP A 47 -14.23 33.34 7.09
C ASP A 47 -14.93 32.37 8.07
N GLU A 48 -15.80 31.46 7.63
CA GLU A 48 -16.45 30.48 8.53
C GLU A 48 -16.00 29.03 8.27
N CYS A 49 -14.75 28.68 8.60
CA CYS A 49 -14.32 27.27 8.69
C CYS A 49 -14.53 26.68 10.09
N CYS A 50 -14.62 27.51 11.14
CA CYS A 50 -14.49 27.04 12.53
C CYS A 50 -15.72 27.23 13.44
N SER A 51 -16.89 27.65 12.94
CA SER A 51 -18.06 27.88 13.82
C SER A 51 -19.41 27.50 13.21
N ALA A 52 -19.66 26.21 13.02
CA ALA A 52 -21.04 25.67 13.01
C ALA A 52 -21.02 24.15 13.29
N THR A 53 -21.58 23.77 14.43
CA THR A 53 -21.74 22.38 14.88
C THR A 53 -22.83 21.64 14.10
N ARG A 54 -22.50 20.46 13.56
CA ARG A 54 -23.33 19.23 13.59
C ARG A 54 -22.42 18.02 13.38
N GLU A 55 -22.47 17.13 14.35
CA GLU A 55 -21.64 15.95 14.58
C GLU A 55 -21.53 15.04 13.34
N ALA A 56 -20.34 14.94 12.78
CA ALA A 56 -19.88 13.70 12.18
C ALA A 56 -18.73 13.21 13.07
N PRO A 57 -18.97 12.28 14.01
CA PRO A 57 -17.89 11.79 14.85
C PRO A 57 -16.86 11.10 13.95
N TYR A 58 -15.59 11.44 14.13
CA TYR A 58 -14.51 10.54 13.78
C TYR A 58 -14.84 9.19 14.43
N HIS A 59 -15.11 8.17 13.62
CA HIS A 59 -15.37 6.83 14.14
C HIS A 59 -14.08 6.04 13.92
N PRO A 60 -13.22 5.87 14.94
CA PRO A 60 -11.93 5.18 14.81
C PRO A 60 -12.04 3.73 14.32
N ARG A 61 -13.27 3.20 14.23
CA ARG A 61 -13.56 1.85 13.72
C ARG A 61 -13.92 1.78 12.22
N PHE A 62 -14.22 2.90 11.55
CA PHE A 62 -14.72 2.90 10.16
C PHE A 62 -14.04 3.99 9.31
N ILE A 63 -13.09 3.57 8.47
CA ILE A 63 -12.38 4.44 7.50
C ILE A 63 -13.38 4.93 6.43
N SER A 64 -14.39 4.12 6.15
CA SER A 64 -15.46 4.38 5.21
C SER A 64 -16.20 5.69 5.41
N LEU A 65 -16.19 6.32 6.59
CA LEU A 65 -16.92 7.58 6.85
C LEU A 65 -16.10 8.84 6.65
N ASN A 66 -14.80 8.72 6.35
CA ASN A 66 -13.90 9.87 6.18
C ASN A 66 -14.36 10.84 5.08
N TYR A 67 -15.13 10.37 4.09
CA TYR A 67 -15.66 11.24 3.03
C TYR A 67 -16.60 12.34 3.56
N LEU A 68 -17.20 12.16 4.73
CA LEU A 68 -18.06 13.15 5.39
C LEU A 68 -17.27 14.28 6.06
N ALA A 69 -15.96 14.13 6.23
CA ALA A 69 -15.15 15.13 6.91
C ALA A 69 -15.14 16.47 6.16
N THR A 70 -15.44 17.53 6.91
CA THR A 70 -15.39 18.93 6.47
C THR A 70 -14.10 19.63 6.89
N CYS A 71 -13.54 19.23 8.04
CA CYS A 71 -12.23 19.63 8.54
C CYS A 71 -11.27 18.43 8.45
N PHE A 72 -10.24 18.52 7.60
CA PHE A 72 -9.34 17.41 7.31
C PHE A 72 -8.01 17.88 6.72
N GLN A 73 -7.03 16.99 6.67
CA GLN A 73 -5.78 17.21 5.93
C GLN A 73 -5.44 16.03 5.00
N CYS A 74 -4.56 16.29 4.04
CA CYS A 74 -4.03 15.29 3.11
C CYS A 74 -2.66 15.76 2.59
N THR A 75 -1.69 14.86 2.46
CA THR A 75 -0.35 15.19 1.92
C THR A 75 -0.23 14.92 0.42
N TRP A 76 -1.19 14.22 -0.18
CA TRP A 76 -1.10 13.77 -1.57
C TRP A 76 -0.88 14.87 -2.60
N PRO A 77 -1.44 16.09 -2.45
CA PRO A 77 -1.15 17.20 -3.37
C PRO A 77 0.35 17.60 -3.44
N TRP A 78 1.19 17.13 -2.51
CA TRP A 78 2.64 17.34 -2.49
C TRP A 78 3.46 16.13 -2.90
N GLU A 79 2.85 14.95 -2.95
CA GLU A 79 3.59 13.69 -3.12
C GLU A 79 3.24 12.97 -4.43
N MET A 80 1.97 12.97 -4.85
CA MET A 80 1.53 12.00 -5.84
C MET A 80 0.45 12.44 -6.83
N LEU A 81 0.43 11.76 -7.98
CA LEU A 81 -0.60 11.85 -9.01
C LEU A 81 -1.07 10.46 -9.43
N VAL A 82 -2.25 10.39 -10.04
CA VAL A 82 -2.75 9.17 -10.70
C VAL A 82 -3.00 9.45 -12.16
N MET A 83 -2.37 8.66 -13.03
CA MET A 83 -2.64 8.65 -14.46
C MET A 83 -3.70 7.59 -14.76
N LEU A 84 -4.84 8.05 -15.27
CA LEU A 84 -5.93 7.18 -15.72
C LEU A 84 -5.63 6.58 -17.10
N CYS A 85 -6.27 5.46 -17.42
CA CYS A 85 -6.03 4.76 -18.69
C CYS A 85 -6.40 5.57 -19.95
N ASP A 86 -7.15 6.66 -19.79
CA ASP A 86 -7.51 7.58 -20.86
C ASP A 86 -6.62 8.83 -20.94
N GLY A 87 -5.56 8.92 -20.13
CA GLY A 87 -4.59 10.02 -20.12
C GLY A 87 -4.89 11.15 -19.14
N ARG A 88 -6.10 11.18 -18.56
CA ARG A 88 -6.45 12.16 -17.52
C ARG A 88 -5.61 11.93 -16.26
N ILE A 89 -5.24 13.03 -15.62
CA ILE A 89 -4.51 13.04 -14.36
C ILE A 89 -5.46 13.45 -13.24
N VAL A 90 -5.52 12.66 -12.16
CA VAL A 90 -6.32 12.96 -10.96
C VAL A 90 -5.42 13.01 -9.72
N CYS A 91 -5.89 13.65 -8.65
CA CYS A 91 -5.13 13.87 -7.42
C CYS A 91 -4.86 12.59 -6.61
N GLY A 92 -5.70 11.55 -6.75
CA GLY A 92 -5.62 10.39 -5.89
C GLY A 92 -6.37 9.18 -6.42
N CYS A 93 -6.01 7.99 -5.93
CA CYS A 93 -6.59 6.73 -6.37
C CYS A 93 -8.05 6.54 -5.94
N ALA A 94 -8.55 7.24 -4.91
CA ALA A 94 -9.95 7.19 -4.49
C ALA A 94 -10.89 8.10 -5.32
N ASP A 95 -10.73 8.11 -6.64
CA ASP A 95 -11.60 8.84 -7.58
C ASP A 95 -12.13 7.91 -8.68
N PRO A 96 -13.07 7.01 -8.34
CA PRO A 96 -13.50 5.92 -9.22
C PRO A 96 -14.16 6.42 -10.50
N LEU A 97 -14.81 7.58 -10.43
CA LEU A 97 -15.57 8.18 -11.52
C LEU A 97 -14.80 9.31 -12.23
N ALA A 98 -13.53 9.53 -11.87
CA ALA A 98 -12.70 10.60 -12.41
C ALA A 98 -13.37 11.99 -12.31
N LYS A 99 -13.92 12.31 -11.13
CA LYS A 99 -14.58 13.60 -10.84
C LYS A 99 -13.57 14.71 -10.49
N ARG A 100 -12.34 14.35 -10.12
CA ARG A 100 -11.32 15.24 -9.55
C ARG A 100 -10.10 15.32 -10.48
N VAL A 101 -10.38 15.65 -11.74
CA VAL A 101 -9.38 15.79 -12.81
C VAL A 101 -8.57 17.07 -12.62
N LEU A 102 -7.25 16.93 -12.65
CA LEU A 102 -6.28 18.02 -12.57
C LEU A 102 -5.81 18.48 -13.96
N GLY A 103 -5.78 17.56 -14.93
CA GLY A 103 -5.37 17.83 -16.31
C GLY A 103 -5.40 16.57 -17.17
N ASP A 104 -4.85 16.67 -18.38
CA ASP A 104 -4.74 15.56 -19.34
C ASP A 104 -3.32 15.52 -19.94
N ALA A 105 -2.63 14.38 -19.78
CA ALA A 105 -1.26 14.19 -20.26
C ALA A 105 -1.14 14.19 -21.80
N LYS A 106 -2.27 14.05 -22.51
CA LYS A 106 -2.33 14.20 -23.96
C LYS A 106 -2.13 15.64 -24.41
N THR A 107 -2.54 16.61 -23.59
CA THR A 107 -2.56 18.03 -23.97
C THR A 107 -1.60 18.90 -23.16
N ALA A 108 -1.17 18.45 -21.98
CA ALA A 108 -0.20 19.14 -21.14
C ALA A 108 0.89 18.18 -20.64
N SER A 109 2.04 18.73 -20.26
CA SER A 109 3.09 17.98 -19.55
C SER A 109 2.65 17.74 -18.10
N ILE A 110 3.20 16.70 -17.46
CA ILE A 110 2.94 16.43 -16.05
C ILE A 110 3.45 17.57 -15.16
N GLU A 111 4.59 18.16 -15.48
CA GLU A 111 5.12 19.34 -14.78
C GLU A 111 4.11 20.50 -14.77
N HIS A 112 3.46 20.75 -15.91
CA HIS A 112 2.46 21.82 -16.02
C HIS A 112 1.22 21.52 -15.18
N ILE A 113 0.76 20.26 -15.18
CA ILE A 113 -0.39 19.85 -14.37
C ILE A 113 -0.05 19.91 -12.86
N TRP A 114 1.14 19.44 -12.47
CA TRP A 114 1.63 19.41 -11.10
C TRP A 114 1.83 20.80 -10.47
N ASN A 115 2.28 21.76 -11.28
CA ASN A 115 2.47 23.15 -10.87
C ASN A 115 1.31 24.05 -11.30
N GLY A 116 0.21 23.45 -11.76
CA GLY A 116 -0.97 24.15 -12.23
C GLY A 116 -1.74 24.85 -11.12
N SER A 117 -2.60 25.81 -11.51
CA SER A 117 -3.41 26.61 -10.59
C SER A 117 -4.32 25.77 -9.70
N THR A 118 -4.92 24.71 -10.24
CA THR A 118 -5.81 23.79 -9.49
C THR A 118 -5.08 23.11 -8.34
N LEU A 119 -3.91 22.53 -8.60
CA LEU A 119 -3.18 21.79 -7.56
C LEU A 119 -2.57 22.74 -6.53
N ASN A 120 -2.09 23.92 -6.96
CA ASN A 120 -1.64 24.97 -6.06
C ASN A 120 -2.77 25.54 -5.18
N ALA A 121 -3.99 25.66 -5.70
CA ALA A 121 -5.15 26.00 -4.89
C ALA A 121 -5.46 24.90 -3.87
N LEU A 122 -5.44 23.64 -4.29
CA LEU A 122 -5.63 22.50 -3.40
C LEU A 122 -4.60 22.43 -2.27
N ARG A 123 -3.33 22.76 -2.53
CA ARG A 123 -2.28 22.85 -1.50
C ARG A 123 -2.58 23.94 -0.46
N ARG A 124 -3.06 25.12 -0.89
CA ARG A 124 -3.48 26.18 0.04
C ARG A 124 -4.67 25.74 0.88
N ASP A 125 -5.66 25.12 0.25
CA ASP A 125 -6.83 24.56 0.92
C ASP A 125 -6.45 23.53 1.99
N MET A 126 -5.51 22.63 1.70
CA MET A 126 -5.04 21.63 2.67
C MET A 126 -4.33 22.27 3.87
N ASN A 127 -3.55 23.34 3.66
CA ASN A 127 -2.99 24.13 4.76
C ASN A 127 -4.07 24.89 5.56
N ALA A 128 -5.26 25.06 4.99
CA ALA A 128 -6.44 25.67 5.63
C ALA A 128 -7.46 24.64 6.15
N ALA A 129 -7.04 23.37 6.31
CA ALA A 129 -7.85 22.28 6.87
C ALA A 129 -9.10 21.84 6.07
N GLY A 130 -9.12 22.01 4.75
CA GLY A 130 -10.15 21.38 3.92
C GLY A 130 -10.28 21.96 2.52
N SER A 131 -10.87 21.19 1.60
CA SER A 131 -11.13 21.63 0.22
C SER A 131 -12.46 21.10 -0.33
N LYS A 132 -13.18 21.95 -1.07
CA LYS A 132 -14.35 21.53 -1.87
C LYS A 132 -13.97 20.58 -3.00
N PHE A 133 -12.75 20.70 -3.54
CA PHE A 133 -12.25 19.81 -4.60
C PHE A 133 -12.25 18.34 -4.15
N CYS A 134 -11.92 18.08 -2.87
CA CYS A 134 -11.88 16.73 -2.33
C CYS A 134 -13.26 16.06 -2.28
N GLY A 135 -14.35 16.81 -2.16
CA GLY A 135 -15.73 16.30 -2.24
C GLY A 135 -15.97 15.07 -1.39
N ASP A 136 -16.34 13.96 -2.03
CA ASP A 136 -16.63 12.63 -1.45
C ASP A 136 -15.38 11.72 -1.32
N CYS A 137 -14.17 12.28 -1.30
CA CYS A 137 -12.95 11.50 -1.14
C CYS A 137 -12.89 10.80 0.23
N ALA A 138 -12.84 9.47 0.25
CA ALA A 138 -12.73 8.68 1.46
C ALA A 138 -11.31 8.68 2.09
N LEU A 139 -10.31 9.28 1.41
CA LEU A 139 -8.92 9.32 1.89
C LEU A 139 -8.56 10.60 2.63
N LYS A 140 -9.56 11.41 2.97
CA LYS A 140 -9.38 12.51 3.90
C LYS A 140 -8.90 11.95 5.24
N ARG A 141 -7.92 12.60 5.88
CA ARG A 141 -7.62 12.39 7.30
C ARG A 141 -8.39 13.44 8.09
N PRO A 142 -9.50 13.10 8.77
CA PRO A 142 -10.21 14.05 9.62
C PRO A 142 -9.27 14.63 10.68
N LEU A 143 -9.41 15.91 10.98
CA LEU A 143 -8.71 16.54 12.10
C LEU A 143 -9.56 16.43 13.36
N GLU A 144 -8.91 16.14 14.48
CA GLU A 144 -9.58 16.14 15.79
C GLU A 144 -9.93 17.57 16.23
N PRO A 145 -10.92 17.76 17.13
CA PRO A 145 -11.24 19.09 17.65
C PRO A 145 -10.03 19.78 18.27
N GLY A 146 -9.67 20.95 17.74
CA GLY A 146 -8.51 21.74 18.18
C GLY A 146 -7.18 21.31 17.55
N GLU A 147 -7.16 20.26 16.74
CA GLU A 147 -6.00 19.89 15.94
C GLU A 147 -5.82 20.88 14.79
N VAL A 148 -4.61 21.45 14.68
CA VAL A 148 -4.24 22.37 13.60
C VAL A 148 -3.62 21.56 12.46
N PRO A 149 -3.98 21.83 11.18
CA PRO A 149 -3.36 21.15 10.05
C PRO A 149 -1.85 21.38 10.04
N VAL A 150 -1.10 20.36 9.63
CA VAL A 150 0.34 20.51 9.38
C VAL A 150 0.54 21.39 8.14
N VAL A 151 1.10 22.58 8.33
CA VAL A 151 1.38 23.52 7.25
C VAL A 151 2.62 23.08 6.47
N GLN A 152 2.48 22.93 5.17
CA GLN A 152 3.56 22.58 4.25
C GLN A 152 3.90 23.75 3.31
N ALA A 153 5.16 23.83 2.87
CA ALA A 153 5.58 24.78 1.84
C ALA A 153 4.76 24.53 0.55
N LEU A 154 4.31 25.60 -0.11
CA LEU A 154 3.48 25.46 -1.32
C LEU A 154 4.26 24.93 -2.54
N ASP A 155 5.58 25.14 -2.54
CA ASP A 155 6.47 24.54 -3.53
C ASP A 155 6.63 23.04 -3.24
N ALA A 156 6.05 22.23 -4.12
CA ALA A 156 6.13 20.77 -4.05
C ALA A 156 7.18 20.20 -5.03
N GLY A 157 8.11 21.03 -5.48
CA GLY A 157 9.11 20.67 -6.48
C GLY A 157 8.53 20.52 -7.89
N ARG A 158 9.41 20.14 -8.83
CA ARG A 158 9.09 20.10 -10.26
C ARG A 158 8.06 19.03 -10.64
N HIS A 159 8.15 17.85 -10.03
CA HIS A 159 7.34 16.66 -10.35
C HIS A 159 6.90 15.95 -9.06
N PRO A 160 5.84 15.11 -9.12
CA PRO A 160 5.49 14.24 -7.99
C PRO A 160 6.62 13.23 -7.71
N SER A 161 6.71 12.78 -6.45
CA SER A 161 7.64 11.72 -6.05
C SER A 161 7.03 10.32 -6.21
N ARG A 162 5.71 10.21 -6.39
CA ARG A 162 4.98 8.95 -6.55
C ARG A 162 3.89 9.07 -7.61
N MET A 163 3.67 8.02 -8.39
CA MET A 163 2.54 7.97 -9.33
C MET A 163 1.81 6.63 -9.31
N PHE A 164 0.48 6.68 -9.47
CA PHE A 164 -0.31 5.51 -9.84
C PHE A 164 -0.49 5.50 -11.36
N ILE A 165 -0.32 4.33 -11.97
CA ILE A 165 -0.53 4.14 -13.41
C ILE A 165 -1.66 3.13 -13.61
N GLU A 166 -2.79 3.60 -14.10
CA GLU A 166 -3.92 2.75 -14.46
C GLU A 166 -3.78 2.30 -15.92
N CYS A 167 -3.37 1.04 -16.13
CA CYS A 167 -3.23 0.48 -17.47
C CYS A 167 -4.58 0.30 -18.18
N THR A 168 -5.62 0.02 -17.42
CA THR A 168 -6.99 -0.10 -17.89
C THR A 168 -7.96 0.02 -16.71
N ALA A 169 -9.16 0.51 -16.98
CA ALA A 169 -10.29 0.42 -16.06
C ALA A 169 -11.07 -0.92 -16.19
N ALA A 170 -10.72 -1.78 -17.16
CA ALA A 170 -11.34 -3.09 -17.35
C ALA A 170 -10.90 -4.08 -16.25
N CYS A 171 -11.78 -5.01 -15.90
CA CYS A 171 -11.46 -6.12 -14.99
C CYS A 171 -12.13 -7.42 -15.47
N ASN A 172 -11.50 -8.56 -15.20
CA ASN A 172 -11.97 -9.90 -15.56
C ASN A 172 -12.73 -10.61 -14.43
N ILE A 173 -12.82 -10.00 -13.26
CA ILE A 173 -13.64 -10.44 -12.13
C ILE A 173 -14.63 -9.33 -11.74
N SER A 174 -15.61 -9.68 -10.92
CA SER A 174 -16.49 -8.68 -10.29
C SER A 174 -16.51 -8.87 -8.79
N CYS A 175 -15.85 -7.97 -8.05
CA CYS A 175 -15.81 -8.08 -6.60
C CYS A 175 -17.16 -7.65 -5.99
N TYR A 176 -17.69 -8.44 -5.05
CA TYR A 176 -18.99 -8.20 -4.43
C TYR A 176 -19.08 -6.80 -3.82
N GLN A 177 -20.03 -6.00 -4.32
CA GLN A 177 -20.27 -4.58 -3.98
C GLN A 177 -19.04 -3.65 -4.08
N ALA A 178 -17.98 -4.05 -4.77
CA ALA A 178 -16.85 -3.15 -4.97
C ALA A 178 -17.21 -2.03 -5.94
N CYS A 179 -16.62 -0.86 -5.76
CA CYS A 179 -16.83 0.27 -6.67
C CYS A 179 -16.41 -0.02 -8.12
N CYS A 180 -15.51 -0.99 -8.35
CA CYS A 180 -15.07 -1.44 -9.67
C CYS A 180 -15.80 -2.70 -10.19
N ALA A 181 -16.84 -3.17 -9.49
CA ALA A 181 -17.65 -4.31 -9.93
C ALA A 181 -18.22 -4.09 -11.34
N LEU A 182 -18.22 -5.14 -12.16
CA LEU A 182 -18.63 -5.05 -13.56
C LEU A 182 -20.12 -4.68 -13.72
N GLU A 183 -20.96 -5.19 -12.82
CA GLU A 183 -22.41 -5.03 -12.88
C GLU A 183 -22.88 -3.70 -12.28
N THR A 184 -22.14 -3.09 -11.36
CA THR A 184 -22.62 -1.94 -10.58
C THR A 184 -21.63 -0.77 -10.48
N GLY A 185 -20.39 -0.98 -10.91
CA GLY A 185 -19.27 -0.09 -10.66
C GLY A 185 -18.83 0.76 -11.85
N ILE A 186 -17.59 1.27 -11.76
CA ILE A 186 -17.01 2.26 -12.68
C ILE A 186 -16.91 1.80 -14.13
N THR A 187 -16.91 0.50 -14.39
CA THR A 187 -16.80 -0.04 -15.76
C THR A 187 -18.02 0.29 -16.61
N ARG A 188 -19.12 0.76 -15.99
CA ARG A 188 -20.30 1.28 -16.68
C ARG A 188 -20.20 2.75 -17.04
N THR A 189 -19.38 3.52 -16.35
CA THR A 189 -19.31 4.99 -16.44
C THR A 189 -18.01 5.50 -17.06
N ARG A 190 -16.92 4.74 -16.93
CA ARG A 190 -15.64 5.01 -17.57
C ARG A 190 -15.47 4.13 -18.80
N GLN A 191 -14.91 4.68 -19.88
CA GLN A 191 -14.50 3.85 -21.01
C GLN A 191 -13.41 2.89 -20.52
N ALA A 192 -13.64 1.58 -20.68
CA ALA A 192 -12.69 0.53 -20.36
C ALA A 192 -11.57 0.45 -21.42
N GLY A 193 -10.86 1.58 -21.61
CA GLY A 193 -9.77 1.72 -22.55
C GLY A 193 -8.49 1.04 -22.07
N MET A 194 -7.58 0.85 -23.01
CA MET A 194 -6.21 0.43 -22.75
C MET A 194 -5.34 1.69 -22.81
N LEU A 195 -4.48 1.89 -21.82
CA LEU A 195 -3.56 3.01 -21.79
C LEU A 195 -2.64 2.96 -23.02
N ASP A 196 -2.64 4.04 -23.80
CA ASP A 196 -1.76 4.14 -24.95
C ASP A 196 -0.29 4.07 -24.51
N PHE A 197 0.48 3.19 -25.14
CA PHE A 197 1.86 2.91 -24.73
C PHE A 197 2.80 4.08 -25.00
N GLU A 198 2.57 4.85 -26.06
CA GLU A 198 3.41 6.02 -26.37
C GLU A 198 3.12 7.17 -25.42
N LEU A 199 1.86 7.37 -25.05
CA LEU A 199 1.50 8.30 -23.98
C LEU A 199 2.11 7.87 -22.64
N PHE A 200 2.05 6.58 -22.30
CA PHE A 200 2.71 6.03 -21.12
C PHE A 200 4.21 6.32 -21.14
N ARG A 201 4.91 5.99 -22.23
CA ARG A 201 6.36 6.28 -22.38
C ARG A 201 6.65 7.76 -22.18
N LYS A 202 5.92 8.64 -22.87
CA LYS A 202 6.07 10.10 -22.77
C LYS A 202 5.99 10.56 -21.31
N VAL A 203 4.99 10.09 -20.57
CA VAL A 203 4.80 10.45 -19.15
C VAL A 203 5.94 9.88 -18.29
N ILE A 204 6.28 8.60 -18.45
CA ILE A 204 7.35 7.97 -17.67
C ILE A 204 8.71 8.61 -17.93
N ASP A 205 9.02 8.98 -19.18
CA ASP A 205 10.26 9.66 -19.54
C ASP A 205 10.35 11.07 -18.94
N GLU A 206 9.20 11.75 -18.79
CA GLU A 206 9.12 13.08 -18.18
C GLU A 206 9.41 13.04 -16.67
N VAL A 207 8.74 12.16 -15.93
CA VAL A 207 8.77 12.17 -14.45
C VAL A 207 9.73 11.15 -13.84
N GLY A 208 10.12 10.12 -14.60
CA GLY A 208 10.94 9.00 -14.17
C GLY A 208 12.22 9.36 -13.43
N PRO A 209 13.00 10.39 -13.85
CA PRO A 209 14.23 10.79 -13.15
C PRO A 209 14.03 11.24 -11.69
N THR A 210 12.82 11.65 -11.33
CA THR A 210 12.48 12.18 -10.00
C THR A 210 11.51 11.29 -9.22
N LEU A 211 10.97 10.23 -9.85
CA LEU A 211 10.04 9.33 -9.19
C LEU A 211 10.78 8.42 -8.21
N SER A 212 10.21 8.29 -7.01
CA SER A 212 10.63 7.30 -6.02
C SER A 212 9.82 6.01 -6.11
N ARG A 213 8.56 6.09 -6.56
CA ARG A 213 7.61 4.97 -6.56
C ARG A 213 6.58 5.07 -7.67
N ILE A 214 6.28 3.92 -8.28
CA ILE A 214 5.12 3.72 -9.14
C ILE A 214 4.24 2.61 -8.59
N ASP A 215 2.96 2.93 -8.38
CA ASP A 215 1.90 1.96 -8.12
C ASP A 215 1.21 1.61 -9.45
N PHE A 216 1.60 0.48 -10.02
CA PHE A 216 1.17 -0.01 -11.33
C PHE A 216 -0.16 -0.77 -11.23
N PHE A 217 -1.18 -0.11 -10.70
CA PHE A 217 -2.57 -0.55 -10.64
C PHE A 217 -3.46 0.64 -10.26
N ASN A 218 -4.76 0.49 -10.43
CA ASN A 218 -5.75 1.37 -9.80
C ASN A 218 -7.04 0.56 -9.58
N TYR A 219 -8.08 0.75 -10.40
CA TYR A 219 -9.35 0.05 -10.25
C TYR A 219 -9.52 -1.20 -11.12
N GLY A 220 -8.95 -1.21 -12.32
CA GLY A 220 -8.99 -2.37 -13.23
C GLY A 220 -7.88 -3.39 -12.94
N GLU A 221 -7.84 -4.45 -13.74
CA GLU A 221 -6.77 -5.45 -13.72
C GLU A 221 -5.67 -5.05 -14.70
N ALA A 222 -4.52 -4.61 -14.17
CA ALA A 222 -3.41 -4.08 -14.97
C ALA A 222 -2.97 -5.05 -16.08
N PHE A 223 -2.93 -6.35 -15.79
CA PHE A 223 -2.44 -7.37 -16.71
C PHE A 223 -3.43 -7.78 -17.82
N LEU A 224 -4.64 -7.19 -17.87
CA LEU A 224 -5.47 -7.24 -19.08
C LEU A 224 -4.88 -6.38 -20.21
N HIS A 225 -4.03 -5.42 -19.88
CA HIS A 225 -3.30 -4.67 -20.89
C HIS A 225 -2.22 -5.56 -21.52
N LYS A 226 -2.30 -5.79 -22.83
CA LYS A 226 -1.40 -6.73 -23.56
C LYS A 226 0.09 -6.43 -23.41
N ARG A 227 0.44 -5.17 -23.14
CA ARG A 227 1.82 -4.70 -22.93
C ARG A 227 2.16 -4.42 -21.46
N ALA A 228 1.35 -4.87 -20.50
CA ALA A 228 1.57 -4.56 -19.08
C ALA A 228 2.96 -5.00 -18.58
N VAL A 229 3.37 -6.24 -18.89
CA VAL A 229 4.71 -6.74 -18.52
C VAL A 229 5.82 -5.92 -19.19
N GLU A 230 5.62 -5.54 -20.46
CA GLU A 230 6.56 -4.68 -21.19
C GLU A 230 6.65 -3.26 -20.60
N MET A 231 5.54 -2.71 -20.09
CA MET A 231 5.54 -1.43 -19.37
C MET A 231 6.36 -1.52 -18.08
N CYS A 232 6.27 -2.65 -17.33
CA CYS A 232 7.10 -2.88 -16.15
C CYS A 232 8.59 -2.96 -16.51
N GLU A 233 8.93 -3.72 -17.56
CA GLU A 233 10.30 -3.82 -18.10
C GLU A 233 10.82 -2.44 -18.53
N TYR A 234 9.99 -1.64 -19.21
CA TYR A 234 10.33 -0.30 -19.64
C TYR A 234 10.73 0.59 -18.45
N ILE A 235 9.87 0.68 -17.43
CA ILE A 235 10.12 1.48 -16.22
C ILE A 235 11.45 1.08 -15.59
N LYS A 236 11.67 -0.21 -15.36
CA LYS A 236 12.87 -0.68 -14.64
C LYS A 236 14.14 -0.61 -15.49
N SER A 237 14.03 -0.68 -16.83
CA SER A 237 15.16 -0.48 -17.73
C SER A 237 15.66 0.97 -17.75
N GLN A 238 14.74 1.95 -17.73
CA GLN A 238 15.07 3.37 -17.80
C GLN A 238 15.36 3.95 -16.42
N PHE A 239 14.58 3.56 -15.41
CA PHE A 239 14.60 4.12 -14.07
C PHE A 239 14.65 3.01 -13.01
N PRO A 240 15.76 2.25 -12.93
CA PRO A 240 15.89 1.10 -12.01
C PRO A 240 15.74 1.47 -10.52
N HIS A 241 15.94 2.74 -10.17
CA HIS A 241 15.79 3.26 -8.81
C HIS A 241 14.33 3.41 -8.35
N VAL A 242 13.37 3.47 -9.29
CA VAL A 242 11.94 3.61 -8.99
C VAL A 242 11.45 2.31 -8.35
N TYR A 243 10.81 2.41 -7.19
CA TYR A 243 10.10 1.29 -6.58
C TYR A 243 8.83 0.99 -7.37
N LEU A 244 8.82 -0.11 -8.10
CA LEU A 244 7.67 -0.53 -8.91
C LEU A 244 6.87 -1.58 -8.15
N TYR A 245 5.61 -1.25 -7.86
CA TYR A 245 4.69 -2.11 -7.13
C TYR A 245 3.41 -2.34 -7.93
N THR A 246 2.91 -3.57 -7.98
CA THR A 246 1.60 -3.87 -8.57
C THR A 246 0.74 -4.74 -7.65
N SER A 247 -0.58 -4.64 -7.81
CA SER A 247 -1.55 -5.55 -7.22
C SER A 247 -2.40 -6.16 -8.32
N THR A 248 -2.54 -7.48 -8.33
CA THR A 248 -3.28 -8.24 -9.34
C THR A 248 -4.20 -9.28 -8.70
N ASN A 249 -5.30 -9.60 -9.37
CA ASN A 249 -6.11 -10.77 -9.05
C ASN A 249 -5.49 -12.08 -9.59
N GLY A 250 -4.46 -11.98 -10.44
CA GLY A 250 -3.69 -13.10 -10.97
C GLY A 250 -4.33 -13.86 -12.13
N LEU A 251 -5.60 -13.63 -12.49
CA LEU A 251 -6.31 -14.40 -13.52
C LEU A 251 -6.00 -13.96 -14.95
N ALA A 252 -5.56 -12.72 -15.14
CA ALA A 252 -5.22 -12.18 -16.46
C ALA A 252 -3.83 -12.65 -16.94
N LEU A 253 -3.00 -13.11 -16.00
CA LEU A 253 -1.69 -13.69 -16.29
C LEU A 253 -1.84 -15.12 -16.83
N SER A 254 -0.98 -15.50 -17.77
CA SER A 254 -0.54 -16.88 -17.95
C SER A 254 0.64 -17.19 -17.03
N GLU A 255 0.95 -18.48 -16.83
CA GLU A 255 2.18 -18.87 -16.12
C GLU A 255 3.43 -18.30 -16.79
N GLU A 256 3.48 -18.28 -18.13
CA GLU A 256 4.57 -17.68 -18.89
C GLU A 256 4.72 -16.18 -18.58
N GLN A 257 3.60 -15.43 -18.53
CA GLN A 257 3.64 -14.01 -18.17
C GLN A 257 4.05 -13.81 -16.71
N ALA A 258 3.58 -14.66 -15.79
CA ALA A 258 3.96 -14.61 -14.39
C ALA A 258 5.47 -14.86 -14.20
N ARG A 259 6.03 -15.83 -14.94
CA ARG A 259 7.48 -16.11 -15.00
C ARG A 259 8.25 -14.95 -15.62
N ARG A 260 7.80 -14.41 -16.76
CA ARG A 260 8.42 -13.24 -17.40
C ARG A 260 8.47 -12.03 -16.47
N LEU A 261 7.41 -11.78 -15.70
CA LEU A 261 7.35 -10.66 -14.77
C LEU A 261 8.42 -10.73 -13.67
N VAL A 262 8.85 -11.92 -13.25
CA VAL A 262 9.99 -12.10 -12.32
C VAL A 262 11.27 -11.47 -12.87
N HIS A 263 11.45 -11.46 -14.20
CA HIS A 263 12.61 -10.91 -14.86
C HIS A 263 12.47 -9.43 -15.23
N SER A 264 11.30 -8.82 -15.03
CA SER A 264 11.09 -7.41 -15.41
C SER A 264 11.82 -6.41 -14.51
N GLY A 265 12.32 -6.87 -13.36
CA GLY A 265 12.90 -6.01 -12.32
C GLY A 265 11.86 -5.35 -11.41
N ILE A 266 10.57 -5.73 -11.49
CA ILE A 266 9.55 -5.19 -10.60
C ILE A 266 9.90 -5.51 -9.13
N ASP A 267 9.68 -4.55 -8.23
CA ASP A 267 10.13 -4.67 -6.84
C ASP A 267 9.15 -5.48 -6.00
N GLU A 268 7.85 -5.33 -6.22
CA GLU A 268 6.83 -6.05 -5.46
C GLU A 268 5.58 -6.36 -6.29
N VAL A 269 5.08 -7.59 -6.14
CA VAL A 269 3.84 -8.07 -6.75
C VAL A 269 2.95 -8.62 -5.65
N THR A 270 1.81 -7.96 -5.44
CA THR A 270 0.75 -8.45 -4.56
C THR A 270 -0.29 -9.24 -5.35
N PHE A 271 -0.52 -10.49 -4.96
CA PHE A 271 -1.67 -11.27 -5.39
C PHE A 271 -2.81 -11.09 -4.38
N SER A 272 -3.91 -10.51 -4.83
CA SER A 272 -5.11 -10.33 -4.01
C SER A 272 -6.02 -11.55 -4.14
N ILE A 273 -5.83 -12.54 -3.25
CA ILE A 273 -6.60 -13.78 -3.22
C ILE A 273 -7.27 -13.90 -1.85
N ASP A 274 -8.55 -13.56 -1.75
CA ASP A 274 -9.26 -13.40 -0.48
C ASP A 274 -10.00 -14.67 -0.03
N GLY A 275 -9.27 -15.79 0.03
CA GLY A 275 -9.79 -17.11 0.42
C GLY A 275 -8.70 -18.18 0.32
N ALA A 276 -8.69 -19.14 1.25
CA ALA A 276 -7.81 -20.31 1.19
C ALA A 276 -8.46 -21.48 0.42
N ARG A 277 -9.77 -21.38 0.19
CA ARG A 277 -10.60 -22.35 -0.52
C ARG A 277 -11.34 -21.68 -1.67
N ALA A 278 -11.72 -22.46 -2.68
CA ALA A 278 -12.48 -21.93 -3.82
C ALA A 278 -13.85 -21.37 -3.38
N GLU A 279 -14.47 -22.02 -2.40
CA GLU A 279 -15.79 -21.68 -1.85
C GLU A 279 -15.80 -20.35 -1.10
N SER A 280 -14.74 -20.04 -0.36
CA SER A 280 -14.59 -18.77 0.37
C SER A 280 -14.15 -17.65 -0.57
N TYR A 281 -13.24 -17.94 -1.51
CA TYR A 281 -12.72 -16.97 -2.47
C TYR A 281 -13.80 -16.41 -3.40
N VAL A 282 -14.75 -17.25 -3.87
CA VAL A 282 -15.81 -16.83 -4.80
C VAL A 282 -16.85 -15.89 -4.22
N GLN A 283 -17.01 -15.86 -2.88
CA GLN A 283 -17.98 -15.00 -2.22
C GLN A 283 -17.69 -13.52 -2.48
N TYR A 284 -16.42 -13.10 -2.31
CA TYR A 284 -16.00 -11.74 -2.63
C TYR A 284 -15.61 -11.59 -4.09
N ARG A 285 -14.69 -12.42 -4.59
CA ARG A 285 -14.12 -12.29 -5.94
C ARG A 285 -15.01 -13.04 -6.94
N GLN A 286 -16.15 -12.48 -7.32
CA GLN A 286 -17.09 -13.20 -8.19
C GLN A 286 -16.53 -13.36 -9.61
N ARG A 287 -16.95 -14.44 -10.29
CA ARG A 287 -16.44 -14.86 -11.62
C ARG A 287 -14.94 -15.26 -11.63
N ASN A 288 -14.38 -15.55 -10.47
CA ASN A 288 -12.99 -15.97 -10.38
C ASN A 288 -12.75 -17.41 -10.87
N LYS A 289 -11.48 -17.79 -10.86
CA LYS A 289 -10.97 -19.15 -11.00
C LYS A 289 -9.82 -19.34 -9.98
N PHE A 290 -10.15 -19.77 -8.76
CA PHE A 290 -9.18 -19.95 -7.66
C PHE A 290 -7.91 -20.71 -8.08
N ASP A 291 -8.09 -21.83 -8.79
CA ASP A 291 -6.98 -22.66 -9.25
C ASP A 291 -6.05 -21.93 -10.22
N VAL A 292 -6.58 -21.02 -11.04
CA VAL A 292 -5.76 -20.22 -11.96
C VAL A 292 -4.95 -19.18 -11.19
N ALA A 293 -5.60 -18.47 -10.26
CA ALA A 293 -4.93 -17.47 -9.42
C ALA A 293 -3.75 -18.09 -8.65
N THR A 294 -4.01 -19.20 -7.95
CA THR A 294 -3.00 -19.88 -7.15
C THR A 294 -1.93 -20.57 -7.99
N ARG A 295 -2.25 -21.05 -9.20
CA ARG A 295 -1.27 -21.61 -10.14
C ARG A 295 -0.30 -20.54 -10.65
N ASN A 296 -0.80 -19.36 -11.02
CA ASN A 296 0.06 -18.26 -11.48
C ASN A 296 0.93 -17.72 -10.34
N LEU A 297 0.40 -17.63 -9.12
CA LEU A 297 1.18 -17.30 -7.92
C LEU A 297 2.30 -18.32 -7.68
N ARG A 298 2.00 -19.63 -7.72
CA ARG A 298 3.00 -20.70 -7.62
C ARG A 298 4.05 -20.63 -8.73
N ALA A 299 3.65 -20.37 -9.96
CA ALA A 299 4.56 -20.25 -11.09
C ALA A 299 5.55 -19.09 -10.89
N MET A 300 5.08 -17.95 -10.41
CA MET A 300 5.94 -16.80 -10.10
C MET A 300 6.91 -17.10 -8.95
N ALA A 301 6.40 -17.65 -7.83
CA ALA A 301 7.23 -17.98 -6.68
C ALA A 301 8.28 -19.05 -6.99
N ALA A 302 7.90 -20.06 -7.79
CA ALA A 302 8.83 -21.07 -8.28
C ALA A 302 9.91 -20.44 -9.18
N GLU A 303 9.54 -19.61 -10.15
CA GLU A 303 10.51 -18.96 -11.04
C GLU A 303 11.49 -18.07 -10.28
N LYS A 304 10.99 -17.27 -9.31
CA LYS A 304 11.83 -16.43 -8.46
C LYS A 304 12.89 -17.28 -7.73
N ARG A 305 12.46 -18.37 -7.09
CA ARG A 305 13.34 -19.28 -6.36
C ARG A 305 14.32 -19.99 -7.28
N ASP A 306 13.83 -20.58 -8.36
CA ASP A 306 14.62 -21.43 -9.27
C ASP A 306 15.65 -20.60 -10.05
N SER A 307 15.38 -19.31 -10.28
CA SER A 307 16.32 -18.35 -10.87
C SER A 307 17.21 -17.63 -9.84
N GLY A 308 17.08 -17.94 -8.55
CA GLY A 308 17.92 -17.40 -7.48
C GLY A 308 17.78 -15.88 -7.26
N ARG A 309 16.61 -15.30 -7.56
CA ARG A 309 16.37 -13.86 -7.48
C ARG A 309 15.80 -13.44 -6.13
N ASP A 310 16.20 -12.27 -5.68
CA ASP A 310 15.64 -11.59 -4.49
C ASP A 310 14.33 -10.84 -4.80
N LEU A 311 14.14 -10.46 -6.07
CA LEU A 311 12.95 -9.76 -6.59
C LEU A 311 12.15 -10.57 -7.61
N PRO A 312 10.83 -10.32 -7.72
CA PRO A 312 10.04 -9.42 -6.89
C PRO A 312 9.81 -9.93 -5.47
N HIS A 313 9.48 -9.03 -4.53
CA HIS A 313 8.82 -9.43 -3.30
C HIS A 313 7.37 -9.85 -3.63
N ILE A 314 7.04 -11.11 -3.38
CA ILE A 314 5.75 -11.72 -3.71
C ILE A 314 4.91 -11.75 -2.44
N ASN A 315 3.86 -10.93 -2.42
CA ASN A 315 2.94 -10.83 -1.31
C ASN A 315 1.59 -11.45 -1.67
N TRP A 316 1.08 -12.34 -0.82
CA TRP A 316 -0.32 -12.76 -0.86
C TRP A 316 -1.10 -11.88 0.12
N ARG A 317 -1.94 -10.99 -0.42
CA ARG A 317 -2.88 -10.18 0.38
C ARG A 317 -4.24 -10.86 0.45
N TYR A 318 -4.78 -10.90 1.65
CA TYR A 318 -5.99 -11.63 1.97
C TYR A 318 -6.93 -10.78 2.84
N ILE A 319 -8.07 -10.36 2.30
CA ILE A 319 -9.10 -9.62 3.03
C ILE A 319 -9.94 -10.55 3.90
N LEU A 320 -10.12 -10.18 5.17
CA LEU A 320 -10.91 -10.93 6.14
C LEU A 320 -12.40 -10.53 6.09
N PHE A 321 -13.22 -11.51 5.75
CA PHE A 321 -14.68 -11.49 5.70
C PHE A 321 -15.25 -12.57 6.64
N LYS A 322 -16.52 -12.46 7.01
CA LYS A 322 -17.22 -13.39 7.92
C LYS A 322 -17.20 -14.88 7.52
N TRP A 323 -16.88 -15.18 6.27
CA TRP A 323 -16.85 -16.55 5.73
C TRP A 323 -15.43 -17.10 5.55
N ASN A 324 -14.40 -16.29 5.80
CA ASN A 324 -13.00 -16.66 5.56
C ASN A 324 -12.07 -16.26 6.73
N ASP A 325 -12.65 -15.92 7.89
CA ASP A 325 -11.96 -15.41 9.09
C ASP A 325 -11.93 -16.43 10.25
N SER A 326 -12.24 -17.70 9.97
CA SER A 326 -12.11 -18.79 10.94
C SER A 326 -10.64 -19.20 11.12
N ASP A 327 -10.29 -19.72 12.30
CA ASP A 327 -8.91 -20.19 12.58
C ASP A 327 -8.49 -21.29 11.60
N GLU A 328 -9.41 -22.17 11.20
CA GLU A 328 -9.15 -23.23 10.23
C GLU A 328 -8.83 -22.69 8.84
N GLU A 329 -9.60 -21.73 8.33
CA GLU A 329 -9.35 -21.10 7.02
C GLU A 329 -8.05 -20.30 7.03
N MET A 330 -7.80 -19.53 8.09
CA MET A 330 -6.59 -18.73 8.22
C MET A 330 -5.35 -19.62 8.31
N GLU A 331 -5.39 -20.70 9.10
CA GLU A 331 -4.29 -21.66 9.19
C GLU A 331 -4.04 -22.37 7.86
N LEU A 332 -5.09 -22.73 7.11
CA LEU A 332 -4.94 -23.26 5.76
C LEU A 332 -4.23 -22.24 4.84
N ALA A 333 -4.58 -20.95 4.91
CA ALA A 333 -3.89 -19.93 4.12
C ALA A 333 -2.40 -19.84 4.49
N ARG A 334 -2.03 -19.98 5.78
CA ARG A 334 -0.63 -20.01 6.23
C ARG A 334 0.14 -21.18 5.64
N GLN A 335 -0.45 -22.37 5.68
CA GLN A 335 0.12 -23.59 5.11
C GLN A 335 0.31 -23.45 3.61
N LEU A 336 -0.71 -22.99 2.90
CA LEU A 336 -0.63 -22.72 1.47
C LEU A 336 0.44 -21.67 1.14
N ALA A 337 0.55 -20.59 1.90
CA ALA A 337 1.55 -19.56 1.66
C ALA A 337 2.98 -20.12 1.82
N LEU A 338 3.20 -20.97 2.84
CA LEU A 338 4.46 -21.67 3.06
C LEU A 338 4.78 -22.63 1.89
N GLU A 339 3.82 -23.46 1.50
CA GLU A 339 3.96 -24.41 0.38
C GLU A 339 4.22 -23.74 -0.96
N MET A 340 3.51 -22.63 -1.24
CA MET A 340 3.69 -21.87 -2.47
C MET A 340 5.03 -21.14 -2.50
N GLY A 341 5.66 -20.89 -1.35
CA GLY A 341 6.94 -20.21 -1.23
C GLY A 341 6.84 -18.70 -1.49
N VAL A 342 5.70 -18.07 -1.18
CA VAL A 342 5.58 -16.60 -1.26
C VAL A 342 6.43 -15.95 -0.16
N ASP A 343 6.81 -14.69 -0.35
CA ASP A 343 7.64 -13.98 0.63
C ASP A 343 6.81 -13.52 1.84
N ARG A 344 5.56 -13.10 1.59
CA ARG A 344 4.66 -12.59 2.62
C ARG A 344 3.23 -13.08 2.42
N LEU A 345 2.57 -13.44 3.52
CA LEU A 345 1.12 -13.46 3.65
C LEU A 345 0.74 -12.30 4.56
N CYS A 346 -0.25 -11.50 4.18
CA CYS A 346 -0.76 -10.42 5.02
C CYS A 346 -2.28 -10.37 5.04
N TRP A 347 -2.83 -10.11 6.22
CA TRP A 347 -4.27 -9.88 6.38
C TRP A 347 -4.62 -8.44 6.08
N GLU A 348 -5.73 -8.26 5.39
CA GLU A 348 -6.34 -6.96 5.17
C GLU A 348 -7.63 -6.87 5.98
N ILE A 349 -7.71 -5.85 6.84
CA ILE A 349 -8.94 -5.53 7.56
C ILE A 349 -9.73 -4.52 6.73
N THR A 350 -11.00 -4.81 6.51
CA THR A 350 -11.90 -3.93 5.78
C THR A 350 -13.16 -3.64 6.59
N ASP A 351 -13.85 -2.57 6.26
CA ASP A 351 -15.19 -2.24 6.72
C ASP A 351 -16.24 -2.32 5.58
N HIS A 352 -15.85 -2.87 4.43
CA HIS A 352 -16.71 -3.01 3.26
C HIS A 352 -16.56 -4.39 2.59
N PRO A 353 -17.65 -4.97 2.04
CA PRO A 353 -19.04 -4.52 2.15
C PRO A 353 -19.59 -4.66 3.58
N GLU A 354 -20.54 -3.80 3.95
CA GLU A 354 -21.06 -3.69 5.33
C GLU A 354 -21.62 -5.03 5.87
N ASP A 355 -22.24 -5.82 5.00
CA ASP A 355 -22.85 -7.10 5.30
C ASP A 355 -21.86 -8.28 5.28
N ALA A 356 -20.59 -8.03 4.96
CA ALA A 356 -19.60 -9.05 4.63
C ALA A 356 -18.32 -9.00 5.46
N PHE A 357 -17.83 -7.81 5.83
CA PHE A 357 -16.55 -7.66 6.52
C PHE A 357 -16.50 -8.47 7.83
N SER A 358 -15.30 -8.91 8.24
CA SER A 358 -15.14 -9.64 9.48
C SER A 358 -15.42 -8.74 10.70
N ARG A 359 -16.47 -9.07 11.45
CA ARG A 359 -16.75 -8.42 12.75
C ARG A 359 -15.82 -8.89 13.86
N ARG A 360 -15.18 -10.05 13.67
CA ARG A 360 -14.20 -10.61 14.61
C ARG A 360 -12.95 -9.73 14.70
N PHE A 361 -12.45 -9.27 13.55
CA PHE A 361 -11.19 -8.53 13.45
C PHE A 361 -11.38 -7.01 13.31
N LEU A 362 -12.43 -6.45 13.91
CA LEU A 362 -12.60 -5.00 13.98
C LEU A 362 -11.48 -4.33 14.78
N ARG A 363 -11.08 -3.11 14.38
CA ARG A 363 -10.09 -2.31 15.10
C ARG A 363 -10.45 -2.19 16.59
N GLY A 364 -9.48 -2.46 17.46
CA GLY A 364 -9.62 -2.42 18.92
C GLY A 364 -10.18 -3.71 19.57
N THR A 365 -10.42 -4.78 18.80
CA THR A 365 -10.79 -6.08 19.35
C THR A 365 -9.54 -6.90 19.75
N PRO A 366 -9.63 -7.80 20.74
CA PRO A 366 -8.52 -8.69 21.07
C PRO A 366 -8.02 -9.54 19.90
N ALA A 367 -8.93 -9.90 18.97
CA ALA A 367 -8.61 -10.72 17.81
C ALA A 367 -7.73 -9.97 16.79
N VAL A 368 -8.00 -8.69 16.50
CA VAL A 368 -7.11 -7.91 15.62
C VAL A 368 -5.75 -7.68 16.27
N GLU A 369 -5.71 -7.48 17.60
CA GLU A 369 -4.44 -7.34 18.32
C GLU A 369 -3.57 -8.60 18.22
N SER A 370 -4.18 -9.79 18.22
CA SER A 370 -3.42 -11.05 18.07
C SER A 370 -2.79 -11.23 16.69
N ILE A 371 -3.32 -10.58 15.65
CA ILE A 371 -2.79 -10.63 14.29
C ILE A 371 -2.20 -9.30 13.83
N ARG A 372 -2.01 -8.34 14.73
CA ARG A 372 -1.63 -6.96 14.39
C ARG A 372 -0.38 -6.91 13.52
N VAL A 373 0.66 -7.65 13.89
CA VAL A 373 1.92 -7.71 13.10
C VAL A 373 1.77 -8.49 11.79
N GLU A 374 0.65 -9.18 11.56
CA GLU A 374 0.37 -9.92 10.33
C GLU A 374 -0.50 -9.11 9.36
N THR A 375 -1.01 -7.95 9.78
CA THR A 375 -1.85 -7.10 8.91
C THR A 375 -1.00 -6.30 7.92
N TRP A 376 -1.63 -5.88 6.84
CA TRP A 376 -1.02 -5.02 5.81
C TRP A 376 -0.67 -3.62 6.34
N ASP A 377 -1.53 -3.03 7.17
CA ASP A 377 -1.46 -1.62 7.57
C ASP A 377 -0.60 -1.33 8.81
N ASP A 378 -0.30 -2.34 9.64
CA ASP A 378 0.38 -2.12 10.93
C ASP A 378 1.91 -2.17 10.83
N SER A 379 2.45 -3.06 9.99
CA SER A 379 3.89 -3.12 9.74
C SER A 379 4.15 -3.53 8.29
N ASN A 380 5.16 -2.93 7.66
CA ASN A 380 5.53 -3.27 6.28
C ASN A 380 6.39 -4.55 6.19
N ILE A 381 6.84 -5.09 7.33
CA ILE A 381 7.75 -6.25 7.42
C ILE A 381 7.15 -7.47 8.11
N GLY A 382 6.03 -7.31 8.83
CA GLY A 382 5.40 -8.41 9.54
C GLY A 382 4.67 -9.37 8.60
N ASN A 383 4.49 -10.62 9.04
CA ASN A 383 4.18 -11.73 8.16
C ASN A 383 3.32 -12.78 8.84
N ALA A 384 2.22 -13.16 8.19
CA ALA A 384 1.31 -14.19 8.66
C ALA A 384 1.85 -15.61 8.42
N ILE A 385 2.91 -15.80 7.63
CA ILE A 385 3.58 -17.10 7.50
C ILE A 385 4.29 -17.41 8.83
N PRO A 386 4.05 -18.59 9.44
CA PRO A 386 4.64 -18.95 10.74
C PRO A 386 6.16 -18.80 10.76
N GLY A 387 6.66 -18.03 11.74
CA GLY A 387 8.08 -17.76 11.93
C GLY A 387 8.73 -16.86 10.86
N ALA A 388 8.00 -16.36 9.86
CA ALA A 388 8.57 -15.52 8.81
C ALA A 388 8.64 -14.03 9.18
N THR A 389 7.89 -13.61 10.23
CA THR A 389 8.05 -12.28 10.80
C THR A 389 9.49 -12.12 11.32
N PRO A 390 10.23 -11.07 10.93
CA PRO A 390 11.60 -10.89 11.36
C PRO A 390 11.73 -10.77 12.88
N ARG A 391 12.63 -11.56 13.46
CA ARG A 391 12.92 -11.57 14.90
C ARG A 391 14.42 -11.78 15.09
N ALA A 392 15.04 -10.94 15.90
CA ALA A 392 16.47 -11.01 16.16
C ALA A 392 16.79 -10.91 17.64
N GLN A 393 17.97 -11.37 18.02
CA GLN A 393 18.62 -11.04 19.29
C GLN A 393 19.91 -10.30 18.97
N ILE A 394 20.14 -9.18 19.65
CA ILE A 394 21.30 -8.32 19.45
C ILE A 394 22.10 -8.32 20.75
N GLU A 395 23.39 -8.58 20.66
CA GLU A 395 24.32 -8.48 21.78
C GLU A 395 25.37 -7.43 21.43
N ILE A 396 25.73 -6.62 22.41
CA ILE A 396 26.71 -5.54 22.28
C ILE A 396 27.80 -5.75 23.32
N GLU A 397 29.05 -5.53 22.91
CA GLU A 397 30.22 -5.70 23.74
C GLU A 397 31.26 -4.59 23.47
N CYS A 398 32.03 -4.25 24.50
CA CYS A 398 33.07 -3.22 24.45
C CYS A 398 34.49 -3.78 24.60
N GLU A 399 34.66 -5.04 25.01
CA GLU A 399 35.97 -5.64 25.23
C GLU A 399 36.59 -6.17 23.93
N THR A 400 37.93 -6.08 23.86
CA THR A 400 38.74 -6.48 22.71
C THR A 400 39.17 -7.95 22.76
N SER A 401 38.79 -8.70 23.79
CA SER A 401 39.14 -10.12 23.90
C SER A 401 38.38 -10.95 22.86
N PRO A 402 39.09 -11.67 21.96
CA PRO A 402 38.44 -12.41 20.89
C PRO A 402 37.65 -13.63 21.39
N ASP A 403 38.00 -14.20 22.55
CA ASP A 403 37.62 -15.57 22.92
C ASP A 403 36.41 -15.68 23.88
N VAL A 404 36.06 -14.60 24.60
CA VAL A 404 34.95 -14.59 25.56
C VAL A 404 34.03 -13.40 25.26
N TRP A 405 32.72 -13.62 25.37
CA TRP A 405 31.71 -12.59 25.14
C TRP A 405 31.17 -12.06 26.46
N HIS A 406 31.36 -10.77 26.71
CA HIS A 406 30.82 -10.05 27.86
C HIS A 406 29.86 -8.95 27.41
N PRO A 407 28.54 -9.07 27.66
CA PRO A 407 27.59 -8.02 27.34
C PRO A 407 27.99 -6.69 27.99
N ALA A 408 27.97 -5.62 27.20
CA ALA A 408 28.31 -4.28 27.68
C ALA A 408 27.23 -3.77 28.65
N GLU A 409 27.62 -3.52 29.90
CA GLU A 409 26.77 -2.85 30.89
C GLU A 409 26.74 -1.33 30.69
N GLN A 410 27.81 -0.75 30.15
CA GLN A 410 27.95 0.67 29.84
C GLN A 410 29.02 0.86 28.75
N LEU A 411 28.81 1.82 27.86
CA LEU A 411 29.78 2.29 26.88
C LEU A 411 30.34 3.66 27.31
N THR A 412 31.61 3.91 27.02
CA THR A 412 32.28 5.18 27.33
C THR A 412 33.02 5.71 26.11
N THR A 413 32.93 7.01 25.86
CA THR A 413 33.62 7.69 24.75
C THR A 413 33.94 9.13 25.12
N SER A 414 34.83 9.78 24.35
CA SER A 414 35.04 11.22 24.42
C SER A 414 34.10 11.97 23.47
N ALA A 415 33.71 13.19 23.83
CA ALA A 415 32.82 14.01 23.01
C ALA A 415 33.39 14.22 21.59
N GLY A 416 32.56 13.95 20.57
CA GLY A 416 32.91 14.14 19.15
C GLY A 416 33.87 13.10 18.54
N GLU A 417 34.41 12.17 19.31
CA GLU A 417 35.30 11.10 18.80
C GLU A 417 34.52 9.83 18.44
N SER A 418 34.79 9.22 17.29
CA SER A 418 34.17 7.93 16.97
C SER A 418 34.81 6.79 17.76
N PHE A 419 34.00 5.85 18.23
CA PHE A 419 34.45 4.66 18.93
C PHE A 419 33.94 3.38 18.24
N VAL A 420 34.48 2.24 18.64
CA VAL A 420 34.16 0.94 18.02
C VAL A 420 33.63 -0.01 19.09
N ILE A 421 32.59 -0.75 18.74
CA ILE A 421 32.01 -1.81 19.56
C ILE A 421 31.97 -3.12 18.76
N ARG A 422 31.83 -4.25 19.45
CA ARG A 422 31.53 -5.53 18.82
C ARG A 422 30.03 -5.81 18.95
N ALA A 423 29.39 -6.20 17.86
CA ALA A 423 27.99 -6.59 17.83
C ALA A 423 27.85 -8.04 17.38
N ARG A 424 26.90 -8.75 17.98
CA ARG A 424 26.46 -10.08 17.54
C ARG A 424 24.96 -10.03 17.30
N VAL A 425 24.55 -10.47 16.12
CA VAL A 425 23.15 -10.51 15.69
C VAL A 425 22.75 -11.95 15.42
N HIS A 426 21.75 -12.44 16.12
CA HIS A 426 21.14 -13.75 15.89
C HIS A 426 19.84 -13.60 15.11
N ASN A 427 19.64 -14.46 14.12
CA ASN A 427 18.38 -14.56 13.39
C ASN A 427 17.48 -15.62 14.06
N LEU A 428 16.40 -15.17 14.69
CA LEU A 428 15.42 -16.01 15.36
C LEU A 428 14.20 -16.30 14.48
N SER A 429 14.20 -15.83 13.23
CA SER A 429 13.14 -16.06 12.25
C SER A 429 13.49 -17.19 11.29
N THR A 430 12.53 -17.59 10.48
CA THR A 430 12.66 -18.64 9.45
C THR A 430 13.11 -18.08 8.10
N ARG A 431 13.27 -16.76 7.96
CA ARG A 431 13.70 -16.10 6.73
C ARG A 431 15.13 -15.59 6.87
N LEU A 432 15.82 -15.45 5.75
CA LEU A 432 17.18 -14.92 5.69
C LEU A 432 17.20 -13.46 6.15
N PHE A 433 18.30 -13.03 6.78
CA PHE A 433 18.66 -11.61 6.85
C PHE A 433 19.69 -11.31 5.76
N PRO A 434 19.26 -10.83 4.59
CA PRO A 434 20.17 -10.48 3.51
C PRO A 434 21.08 -9.32 3.91
N ALA A 435 22.36 -9.39 3.54
CA ALA A 435 23.34 -8.32 3.78
C ALA A 435 23.34 -7.25 2.66
N ASP A 436 22.82 -7.61 1.49
CA ASP A 436 22.72 -6.81 0.28
C ASP A 436 21.43 -7.14 -0.49
N ALA A 437 21.10 -6.35 -1.52
CA ALA A 437 19.93 -6.55 -2.38
C ALA A 437 20.05 -5.80 -3.71
N THR A 438 19.37 -6.28 -4.75
CA THR A 438 19.46 -5.80 -6.14
C THR A 438 19.24 -4.29 -6.31
N TYR A 439 18.34 -3.67 -5.55
CA TYR A 439 18.07 -2.23 -5.59
C TYR A 439 18.23 -1.54 -4.24
N SER A 440 19.13 -2.05 -3.38
CA SER A 440 19.40 -1.47 -2.05
C SER A 440 18.13 -1.29 -1.20
N ARG A 441 17.22 -2.27 -1.26
CA ARG A 441 16.00 -2.36 -0.45
C ARG A 441 15.85 -3.77 0.09
N ARG A 442 15.20 -3.93 1.24
CA ARG A 442 14.93 -5.24 1.89
C ARG A 442 16.18 -6.00 2.34
N PHE A 443 17.34 -5.35 2.38
CA PHE A 443 18.53 -5.86 3.05
C PHE A 443 18.58 -5.38 4.50
N VAL A 444 19.26 -6.12 5.37
CA VAL A 444 19.24 -5.90 6.81
C VAL A 444 20.50 -5.18 7.26
N ARG A 445 20.32 -4.16 8.10
CA ARG A 445 21.40 -3.47 8.81
C ARG A 445 21.13 -3.43 10.30
N LEU A 446 22.20 -3.30 11.08
CA LEU A 446 22.13 -2.92 12.49
C LEU A 446 22.12 -1.40 12.58
N GLY A 447 21.03 -0.85 13.11
CA GLY A 447 20.90 0.56 13.43
C GLY A 447 21.19 0.83 14.90
N ALA A 448 21.86 1.96 15.17
CA ALA A 448 21.93 2.54 16.50
C ALA A 448 21.11 3.82 16.53
N GLN A 449 20.29 3.96 17.57
CA GLN A 449 19.49 5.13 17.88
C GLN A 449 20.04 5.76 19.16
N LEU A 450 20.21 7.09 19.18
CA LEU A 450 20.67 7.84 20.34
C LEU A 450 19.47 8.44 21.07
N ALA A 451 19.38 8.18 22.37
CA ALA A 451 18.46 8.83 23.29
C ALA A 451 19.22 9.58 24.39
N ASP A 452 18.60 10.61 24.95
CA ASP A 452 19.14 11.35 26.09
C ASP A 452 18.92 10.60 27.42
N GLN A 453 19.32 11.20 28.53
CA GLN A 453 19.17 10.62 29.87
C GLN A 453 17.70 10.38 30.28
N SER A 454 16.74 11.11 29.72
CA SER A 454 15.31 10.90 29.97
C SER A 454 14.72 9.74 29.15
N GLY A 455 15.49 9.21 28.19
CA GLY A 455 15.03 8.23 27.21
C GLY A 455 14.38 8.87 25.98
N ALA A 456 14.39 10.21 25.86
CA ALA A 456 13.88 10.88 24.68
C ALA A 456 14.82 10.67 23.50
N LEU A 457 14.25 10.32 22.34
CA LEU A 457 15.02 10.05 21.12
C LEU A 457 15.66 11.35 20.61
N VAL A 458 16.99 11.38 20.58
CA VAL A 458 17.79 12.49 20.06
C VAL A 458 18.08 12.30 18.57
N ASN A 459 18.48 11.08 18.18
CA ASN A 459 18.76 10.75 16.79
C ASN A 459 18.37 9.30 16.49
N ARG A 460 17.37 9.11 15.63
CA ARG A 460 16.89 7.79 15.20
C ARG A 460 17.89 7.04 14.31
N ASP A 461 18.71 7.77 13.57
CA ASP A 461 19.63 7.22 12.57
C ASP A 461 21.09 7.52 12.95
N PHE A 462 21.39 7.39 14.25
CA PHE A 462 22.70 7.75 14.81
C PHE A 462 23.85 6.96 14.19
N SER A 463 23.64 5.67 13.91
CA SER A 463 24.55 4.87 13.08
C SER A 463 23.82 3.76 12.31
N ARG A 464 24.46 3.28 11.24
CA ARG A 464 24.04 2.16 10.40
C ARG A 464 25.25 1.30 10.06
N ALA A 465 25.19 0.01 10.42
CA ALA A 465 26.20 -0.97 10.08
C ALA A 465 25.60 -2.10 9.24
N GLY A 466 26.29 -2.43 8.13
CA GLY A 466 25.94 -3.58 7.30
C GLY A 466 26.23 -4.89 8.02
N LEU A 467 25.39 -5.90 7.78
CA LEU A 467 25.74 -7.27 8.14
C LEU A 467 26.93 -7.73 7.29
N PRO A 468 27.88 -8.50 7.83
CA PRO A 468 29.06 -8.95 7.09
C PRO A 468 28.74 -10.01 6.02
N HIS A 469 27.63 -10.72 6.16
CA HIS A 469 27.12 -11.73 5.25
C HIS A 469 25.64 -12.02 5.58
N ILE A 470 24.97 -12.79 4.72
CA ILE A 470 23.60 -13.23 4.94
C ILE A 470 23.50 -14.06 6.23
N VAL A 471 22.58 -13.73 7.12
CA VAL A 471 22.35 -14.51 8.35
C VAL A 471 21.18 -15.47 8.13
N ALA A 472 21.50 -16.77 8.02
CA ALA A 472 20.51 -17.83 7.86
C ALA A 472 19.60 -17.98 9.09
N PRO A 473 18.42 -18.61 8.97
CA PRO A 473 17.57 -18.97 10.11
C PRO A 473 18.35 -19.71 11.20
N GLY A 474 18.23 -19.26 12.46
CA GLY A 474 18.99 -19.80 13.59
C GLY A 474 20.49 -19.45 13.60
N GLY A 475 21.00 -18.79 12.56
CA GLY A 475 22.38 -18.36 12.45
C GLY A 475 22.67 -17.06 13.20
N ALA A 476 23.95 -16.68 13.23
CA ALA A 476 24.40 -15.43 13.81
C ALA A 476 25.56 -14.80 13.03
N ALA A 477 25.67 -13.47 13.07
CA ALA A 477 26.81 -12.73 12.56
C ALA A 477 27.45 -11.89 13.67
N GLN A 478 28.78 -11.89 13.72
CA GLN A 478 29.59 -11.06 14.61
C GLN A 478 30.42 -10.09 13.79
N PHE A 479 30.44 -8.83 14.17
CA PHE A 479 31.15 -7.79 13.43
C PHE A 479 31.42 -6.56 14.29
N TRP A 480 32.39 -5.76 13.85
CA TRP A 480 32.74 -4.49 14.47
C TRP A 480 31.85 -3.39 13.92
N VAL A 481 31.35 -2.54 14.81
CA VAL A 481 30.51 -1.39 14.48
C VAL A 481 31.23 -0.13 14.92
N ARG A 482 31.43 0.80 13.98
CA ARG A 482 31.92 2.14 14.28
C ARG A 482 30.72 3.04 14.59
N LEU A 483 30.77 3.70 15.75
CA LEU A 483 29.74 4.62 16.22
C LEU A 483 30.32 6.04 16.30
N PRO A 484 29.56 7.07 15.89
CA PRO A 484 29.90 8.44 16.27
C PRO A 484 29.70 8.63 17.78
N SER A 485 30.25 9.71 18.34
CA SER A 485 29.99 10.16 19.71
C SER A 485 29.21 11.47 19.69
N PRO A 486 28.27 11.68 20.62
CA PRO A 486 27.63 12.97 20.82
C PRO A 486 28.67 14.09 21.01
N PRO A 487 28.42 15.30 20.49
CA PRO A 487 29.36 16.42 20.63
C PRO A 487 29.36 17.05 22.02
N VAL A 488 28.37 16.73 22.87
CA VAL A 488 28.22 17.29 24.20
C VAL A 488 28.50 16.19 25.24
N PRO A 489 29.40 16.41 26.21
CA PRO A 489 29.61 15.50 27.31
C PRO A 489 28.32 15.29 28.11
N GLY A 490 28.09 14.07 28.60
CA GLY A 490 26.87 13.74 29.32
C GLY A 490 26.54 12.26 29.34
N ARG A 491 25.33 11.96 29.83
CA ARG A 491 24.76 10.61 29.87
C ARG A 491 23.71 10.46 28.79
N TYR A 492 23.85 9.40 28.01
CA TYR A 492 22.99 9.04 26.90
C TYR A 492 22.64 7.56 26.98
N THR A 493 21.78 7.14 26.07
CA THR A 493 21.41 5.75 25.88
C THR A 493 21.50 5.41 24.40
N LEU A 494 22.15 4.31 24.06
CA LEU A 494 22.14 3.76 22.71
C LEU A 494 21.17 2.59 22.64
N LYS A 495 20.20 2.69 21.73
CA LYS A 495 19.26 1.61 21.42
C LYS A 495 19.61 1.03 20.06
N PHE A 496 19.88 -0.26 20.03
CA PHE A 496 20.23 -1.04 18.86
C PHE A 496 19.03 -1.84 18.38
N ASP A 497 18.70 -1.70 17.10
CA ASP A 497 17.64 -2.45 16.43
C ASP A 497 18.08 -2.81 15.01
N LEU A 498 17.54 -3.90 14.48
CA LEU A 498 17.72 -4.21 13.06
C LEU A 498 16.71 -3.45 12.22
N VAL A 499 17.12 -3.12 10.99
CA VAL A 499 16.26 -2.45 10.02
C VAL A 499 16.29 -3.23 8.71
N SER A 500 15.12 -3.50 8.15
CA SER A 500 14.97 -3.89 6.74
C SER A 500 14.97 -2.61 5.92
N GLU A 501 16.10 -2.30 5.29
CA GLU A 501 16.34 -1.03 4.61
C GLU A 501 15.29 -0.72 3.55
N GLY A 502 14.80 0.52 3.58
CA GLY A 502 13.72 0.99 2.71
C GLY A 502 12.32 0.44 3.04
N ILE A 503 12.15 -0.35 4.12
CA ILE A 503 10.86 -0.91 4.54
C ILE A 503 10.50 -0.49 5.97
N ASP A 504 11.12 -1.07 7.00
CA ASP A 504 10.86 -0.74 8.40
C ASP A 504 11.88 -1.34 9.38
N TRP A 505 11.82 -0.87 10.61
CA TRP A 505 12.57 -1.36 11.76
C TRP A 505 11.96 -2.62 12.35
N PHE A 506 12.78 -3.56 12.81
CA PHE A 506 12.32 -4.86 13.32
C PHE A 506 11.51 -4.70 14.63
N GLU A 507 11.75 -3.65 15.41
CA GLU A 507 10.92 -3.37 16.57
C GLU A 507 9.43 -3.16 16.23
N ARG A 508 9.12 -2.73 14.99
CA ARG A 508 7.72 -2.49 14.55
C ARG A 508 6.91 -3.77 14.45
N CYS A 509 7.54 -4.91 14.18
CA CYS A 509 6.91 -6.23 14.26
C CYS A 509 7.20 -6.96 15.60
N GLY A 510 7.68 -6.22 16.60
CA GLY A 510 7.88 -6.71 17.97
C GLY A 510 9.17 -7.50 18.19
N SER A 511 10.17 -7.39 17.29
CA SER A 511 11.51 -7.91 17.59
C SER A 511 12.11 -7.16 18.78
N PRO A 512 12.79 -7.86 19.71
CA PRO A 512 13.45 -7.17 20.82
C PRO A 512 14.61 -6.30 20.31
N THR A 513 14.87 -5.22 21.04
CA THR A 513 15.98 -4.30 20.82
C THR A 513 16.95 -4.39 21.99
N THR A 514 18.19 -3.94 21.79
CA THR A 514 19.22 -3.94 22.84
C THR A 514 19.59 -2.53 23.20
N THR A 515 19.55 -2.21 24.49
CA THR A 515 19.78 -0.84 24.98
C THR A 515 20.99 -0.84 25.90
N VAL A 516 21.94 0.07 25.66
CA VAL A 516 23.16 0.19 26.44
C VAL A 516 23.38 1.65 26.86
N PRO A 517 23.61 1.95 28.16
CA PRO A 517 24.01 3.28 28.60
C PRO A 517 25.30 3.75 27.94
N LEU A 518 25.37 5.03 27.58
CA LEU A 518 26.56 5.68 27.02
C LEU A 518 26.95 6.88 27.88
N VAL A 519 28.21 6.91 28.33
CA VAL A 519 28.80 8.06 29.03
C VAL A 519 29.80 8.74 28.10
N VAL A 520 29.57 10.03 27.86
CA VAL A 520 30.42 10.88 27.03
C VAL A 520 31.21 11.80 27.96
N GLY A 521 32.54 11.63 27.97
CA GLY A 521 33.48 12.42 28.74
C GLY A 521 33.90 13.73 28.08
#